data_AF-A0A165QHL0-F1
#
_entry.id   AF-A0A165QHL0-F1
#
_cell.length_a   1.000
_cell.length_b   1.000
_cell.length_c   1.000
_cell.angle_alpha   90.00
_cell.angle_beta   90.00
_cell.angle_gamma   90.00
#
_symmetry.space_group_name_H-M   'P 1'
#
loop_
_entity.id
_entity.type
_entity.pdbx_description
1 polymer ?
#
loop_
_entity_poly.entity_id
_entity_poly.type
_entity_poly.pdbx_seq_one_letter_code
_entity_poly.pdbx_strand_id
1 'polypeptide(L)'
;MKKIGILLLALIGTTMSYGQLAKIVDKDGYVNVREKGNANSNIVGKVNSGEIVLLFDVDESNPNWSTIDTGISNEMGGYVHNSRLKRLETYTHIPLISSTNNELKYSGSNIDITISMGAFDYKKNKSKFSKHQGTNFLWEYNGQEMRGTDGTEPTKHYTSIKVKQKGIDIVLPTKAYENMFQPSDAEYTACYYDKTDNTIYLTANNSDGAGSYTVVWVFKNGKYEYNDVFILF
;
A
#
# COMPACT_ATOMS: atom_id res chain seq x y z
N MET A 1 -25.88 -47.37 25.73
CA MET A 1 -25.74 -46.74 24.40
C MET A 1 -25.11 -45.36 24.60
N LYS A 2 -23.80 -45.21 24.34
CA LYS A 2 -23.10 -43.91 24.46
C LYS A 2 -23.31 -43.14 23.16
N LYS A 3 -23.99 -41.99 23.22
CA LYS A 3 -24.08 -41.06 22.09
C LYS A 3 -22.84 -40.16 22.12
N ILE A 4 -21.95 -40.35 21.16
CA ILE A 4 -20.82 -39.45 20.91
C ILE A 4 -21.38 -38.29 20.08
N GLY A 5 -21.47 -37.10 20.68
CA GLY A 5 -21.77 -35.87 19.97
C GLY A 5 -20.50 -35.38 19.27
N ILE A 6 -20.53 -35.35 17.93
CA ILE A 6 -19.47 -34.75 17.13
C ILE A 6 -19.74 -33.24 17.09
N LEU A 7 -18.84 -32.46 17.70
CA LEU A 7 -18.83 -31.00 17.58
C LEU A 7 -18.12 -30.65 16.26
N LEU A 8 -18.87 -30.27 15.23
CA LEU A 8 -18.30 -29.70 14.01
C LEU A 8 -17.89 -28.24 14.32
N LEU A 9 -16.59 -27.98 14.48
CA LEU A 9 -16.07 -26.61 14.41
C LEU A 9 -16.08 -26.19 12.94
N ALA A 10 -17.00 -25.29 12.58
CA ALA A 10 -16.91 -24.55 11.34
C ALA A 10 -15.77 -23.53 11.47
N LEU A 11 -14.59 -23.83 10.91
CA LEU A 11 -13.61 -22.79 10.59
C LEU A 11 -14.19 -21.95 9.45
N ILE A 12 -14.91 -20.89 9.80
CA ILE A 12 -15.16 -19.79 8.89
C ILE A 12 -13.83 -19.07 8.76
N GLY A 13 -13.03 -19.46 7.77
CA GLY A 13 -11.89 -18.67 7.33
C GLY A 13 -12.45 -17.36 6.79
N THR A 14 -12.45 -16.31 7.60
CA THR A 14 -12.64 -14.95 7.09
C THR A 14 -11.43 -14.66 6.22
N THR A 15 -11.56 -14.80 4.90
CA THR A 15 -10.64 -14.15 3.99
C THR A 15 -10.86 -12.65 4.22
N MET A 16 -10.02 -12.03 5.04
CA MET A 16 -10.00 -10.57 5.10
C MET A 16 -9.73 -10.12 3.66
N SER A 17 -10.73 -9.49 3.04
CA SER A 17 -10.53 -8.82 1.76
C SER A 17 -9.64 -7.62 2.07
N TYR A 18 -8.34 -7.81 1.90
CA TYR A 18 -7.40 -6.70 2.00
C TYR A 18 -7.67 -5.80 0.80
N GLY A 19 -7.70 -4.49 1.04
CA GLY A 19 -7.80 -3.51 -0.03
C GLY A 19 -6.74 -3.81 -1.09
N GLN A 20 -7.19 -3.99 -2.34
CA GLN A 20 -6.31 -4.39 -3.43
C GLN A 20 -5.87 -3.14 -4.18
N LEU A 21 -4.58 -3.02 -4.50
CA LEU A 21 -4.10 -1.91 -5.33
C LEU A 21 -4.28 -2.21 -6.81
N ALA A 22 -4.66 -1.20 -7.59
CA ALA A 22 -4.75 -1.29 -9.03
C ALA A 22 -4.18 -0.05 -9.71
N LYS A 23 -3.64 -0.25 -10.90
CA LYS A 23 -3.24 0.82 -11.81
C LYS A 23 -4.42 1.20 -12.70
N ILE A 24 -4.64 2.50 -12.88
CA ILE A 24 -5.57 3.01 -13.90
C ILE A 24 -4.94 2.83 -15.28
N VAL A 25 -5.69 2.20 -16.19
CA VAL A 25 -5.28 1.97 -17.58
C VAL A 25 -6.40 2.46 -18.49
N ASP A 26 -6.20 3.65 -19.06
CA ASP A 26 -7.13 4.23 -20.03
C ASP A 26 -6.36 4.78 -21.25
N LYS A 27 -6.89 4.49 -22.44
CA LYS A 27 -6.34 4.95 -23.72
C LYS A 27 -6.50 6.47 -23.91
N ASP A 28 -7.48 7.07 -23.24
CA ASP A 28 -7.78 8.50 -23.33
C ASP A 28 -6.92 9.31 -22.33
N GLY A 29 -6.02 8.63 -21.59
CA GLY A 29 -5.07 9.24 -20.65
C GLY A 29 -5.63 9.47 -19.24
N TYR A 30 -6.94 9.34 -19.04
CA TYR A 30 -7.60 9.41 -17.74
C TYR A 30 -8.90 8.62 -17.74
N VAL A 31 -9.42 8.33 -16.54
CA VAL A 31 -10.77 7.80 -16.35
C VAL A 31 -11.63 8.77 -15.54
N ASN A 32 -12.92 8.83 -15.84
CA ASN A 32 -13.87 9.57 -15.01
C ASN A 32 -14.26 8.72 -13.79
N VAL A 33 -14.17 9.32 -12.60
CA VAL A 33 -14.71 8.76 -11.35
C VAL A 33 -16.17 9.17 -11.24
N ARG A 34 -17.04 8.22 -10.89
CA ARG A 34 -18.48 8.43 -10.84
C ARG A 34 -19.03 8.31 -9.44
N GLU A 35 -20.13 9.00 -9.18
CA GLU A 35 -20.83 8.95 -7.90
C GLU A 35 -21.41 7.54 -7.59
N LYS A 36 -21.81 6.80 -8.63
CA LYS A 36 -22.35 5.43 -8.55
C LYS A 36 -21.75 4.54 -9.64
N GLY A 37 -21.79 3.23 -9.43
CA GLY A 37 -21.35 2.19 -10.38
C GLY A 37 -22.20 2.07 -11.64
N ASN A 38 -22.38 3.17 -12.39
CA ASN A 38 -23.17 3.23 -13.62
C ASN A 38 -22.61 4.32 -14.55
N ALA A 39 -22.50 4.03 -15.84
CA ALA A 39 -22.02 4.95 -16.87
C ALA A 39 -22.86 6.23 -17.03
N ASN A 40 -24.11 6.23 -16.57
CA ASN A 40 -25.00 7.40 -16.60
C ASN A 40 -24.97 8.23 -15.30
N SER A 41 -24.21 7.79 -14.28
CA SER A 41 -24.05 8.54 -13.03
C SER A 41 -23.19 9.79 -13.22
N ASN A 42 -23.39 10.79 -12.35
CA ASN A 42 -22.59 12.01 -12.32
C ASN A 42 -21.09 11.70 -12.22
N ILE A 43 -20.29 12.50 -12.91
CA ILE A 43 -18.83 12.47 -12.81
C ILE A 43 -18.45 13.34 -11.61
N VAL A 44 -17.74 12.77 -10.65
CA VAL A 44 -17.29 13.45 -9.43
C VAL A 44 -15.79 13.78 -9.46
N GLY A 45 -15.06 13.23 -10.43
CA GLY A 45 -13.65 13.54 -10.61
C GLY A 45 -13.01 12.77 -11.76
N LYS A 46 -11.68 12.88 -11.85
CA LYS A 46 -10.85 12.23 -12.85
C LYS A 46 -9.57 11.72 -12.21
N VAL A 47 -9.12 10.55 -12.66
CA VAL A 47 -7.86 9.93 -12.23
C VAL A 47 -7.06 9.61 -13.49
N ASN A 48 -5.79 9.98 -13.52
CA ASN A 48 -4.96 9.83 -14.71
C ASN A 48 -4.57 8.35 -14.92
N SER A 49 -4.40 7.96 -16.18
CA SER A 49 -3.85 6.66 -16.51
C SER A 49 -2.41 6.55 -15.99
N GLY A 50 -2.11 5.46 -15.29
CA GLY A 50 -0.84 5.23 -14.62
C GLY A 50 -0.88 5.43 -13.11
N GLU A 51 -1.85 6.20 -12.57
CA GLU A 51 -2.02 6.38 -11.13
C GLU A 51 -2.47 5.08 -10.45
N ILE A 52 -2.10 4.93 -9.17
CA ILE A 52 -2.45 3.77 -8.35
C ILE A 52 -3.63 4.15 -7.47
N VAL A 53 -4.60 3.25 -7.38
CA VAL A 53 -5.78 3.39 -6.53
C VAL A 53 -5.94 2.18 -5.64
N LEU A 54 -6.49 2.39 -4.45
CA LEU A 54 -6.97 1.33 -3.60
C LEU A 54 -8.38 0.93 -4.04
N LEU A 55 -8.64 -0.37 -4.14
CA LEU A 55 -9.94 -0.94 -4.43
C LEU A 55 -10.60 -1.39 -3.14
N PHE A 56 -11.87 -1.04 -2.97
CA PHE A 56 -12.75 -1.62 -1.97
C PHE A 56 -13.73 -2.60 -2.63
N ASP A 57 -14.21 -3.56 -1.85
CA ASP A 57 -15.00 -4.70 -2.35
C ASP A 57 -16.21 -4.30 -3.19
N VAL A 58 -16.55 -5.25 -4.06
CA VAL A 58 -17.51 -5.16 -5.15
C VAL A 58 -18.90 -4.90 -4.60
N ASP A 59 -19.51 -3.78 -5.01
CA ASP A 59 -20.95 -3.64 -4.97
C ASP A 59 -21.55 -4.79 -5.80
N GLU A 60 -22.08 -5.82 -5.13
CA GLU A 60 -22.66 -7.00 -5.79
C GLU A 60 -23.77 -6.63 -6.78
N SER A 61 -24.39 -5.46 -6.60
CA SER A 61 -25.40 -4.94 -7.53
C SER A 61 -24.81 -4.40 -8.84
N ASN A 62 -23.50 -4.07 -8.86
CA ASN A 62 -22.78 -3.51 -10.00
C ASN A 62 -21.40 -4.16 -10.20
N PRO A 63 -21.33 -5.46 -10.56
CA PRO A 63 -20.09 -6.25 -10.57
C PRO A 63 -19.03 -5.78 -11.57
N ASN A 64 -19.39 -4.89 -12.50
CA ASN A 64 -18.48 -4.29 -13.48
C ASN A 64 -17.82 -2.99 -12.99
N TRP A 65 -18.15 -2.53 -11.78
CA TRP A 65 -17.63 -1.30 -11.20
C TRP A 65 -16.97 -1.60 -9.86
N SER A 66 -15.86 -0.93 -9.59
CA SER A 66 -15.19 -0.97 -8.29
C SER A 66 -15.23 0.41 -7.66
N THR A 67 -15.39 0.44 -6.35
CA THR A 67 -15.13 1.65 -5.58
C THR A 67 -13.62 1.80 -5.44
N ILE A 68 -13.14 3.01 -5.68
CA ILE A 68 -11.73 3.36 -5.59
C ILE A 68 -11.51 4.43 -4.52
N ASP A 69 -10.29 4.47 -4.01
CA ASP A 69 -9.72 5.56 -3.23
C ASP A 69 -8.35 5.91 -3.82
N THR A 70 -8.12 7.19 -4.07
CA THR A 70 -6.90 7.70 -4.72
C THR A 70 -5.76 8.00 -3.74
N GLY A 71 -5.90 7.59 -2.49
CA GLY A 71 -4.95 7.86 -1.42
C GLY A 71 -4.95 9.31 -0.96
N ILE A 72 -4.09 9.59 0.01
CA ILE A 72 -3.98 10.89 0.68
C ILE A 72 -3.45 11.99 -0.26
N SER A 73 -2.78 11.61 -1.35
CA SER A 73 -2.26 12.58 -2.33
C SER A 73 -3.39 13.30 -3.09
N ASN A 74 -4.54 12.66 -3.26
CA ASN A 74 -5.64 13.16 -4.09
C ASN A 74 -7.02 13.19 -3.39
N GLU A 75 -7.18 12.50 -2.26
CA GLU A 75 -8.36 12.49 -1.38
C GLU A 75 -9.72 12.37 -2.10
N MET A 76 -9.77 11.54 -3.15
CA MET A 76 -10.95 11.31 -3.97
C MET A 76 -11.39 9.85 -3.88
N GLY A 77 -12.71 9.65 -3.76
CA GLY A 77 -13.34 8.34 -3.84
C GLY A 77 -14.51 8.32 -4.83
N GLY A 78 -14.86 7.13 -5.28
CA GLY A 78 -16.02 6.90 -6.14
C GLY A 78 -15.88 5.64 -6.98
N TYR A 79 -16.66 5.54 -8.06
CA TYR A 79 -16.75 4.34 -8.87
C TYR A 79 -16.01 4.46 -10.19
N VAL A 80 -15.23 3.44 -10.52
CA VAL A 80 -14.56 3.28 -11.81
C VAL A 80 -14.91 1.92 -12.41
N HIS A 81 -15.13 1.88 -13.73
CA HIS A 81 -15.43 0.64 -14.42
C HIS A 81 -14.20 -0.28 -14.45
N ASN A 82 -14.40 -1.57 -14.17
CA ASN A 82 -13.33 -2.56 -13.97
C ASN A 82 -12.42 -2.73 -15.20
N SER A 83 -12.92 -2.45 -16.41
CA SER A 83 -12.10 -2.45 -17.64
C SER A 83 -11.02 -1.35 -17.68
N ARG A 84 -10.96 -0.46 -16.69
CA ARG A 84 -9.94 0.59 -16.54
C ARG A 84 -8.98 0.30 -15.39
N LEU A 85 -9.15 -0.83 -14.70
CA LEU A 85 -8.37 -1.21 -13.55
C LEU A 85 -7.52 -2.42 -13.89
N LYS A 86 -6.21 -2.32 -13.63
CA LYS A 86 -5.31 -3.45 -13.68
C LYS A 86 -4.68 -3.67 -12.31
N ARG A 87 -5.16 -4.68 -11.59
CA ARG A 87 -4.70 -5.02 -10.24
C ARG A 87 -3.20 -5.30 -10.23
N LEU A 88 -2.50 -4.80 -9.22
CA LEU A 88 -1.05 -4.93 -9.15
C LEU A 88 -0.60 -6.39 -9.08
N GLU A 89 -1.38 -7.23 -8.41
CA GLU A 89 -1.17 -8.69 -8.30
C GLU A 89 -1.13 -9.44 -9.64
N THR A 90 -1.64 -8.83 -10.71
CA THR A 90 -1.62 -9.42 -12.06
C THR A 90 -0.34 -9.13 -12.86
N TYR A 91 0.54 -8.26 -12.37
CA TYR A 91 1.86 -8.03 -12.97
C TYR A 91 2.85 -9.13 -12.59
N THR A 92 4.08 -9.06 -13.14
CA THR A 92 5.12 -10.05 -12.80
C THR A 92 5.49 -9.91 -11.33
N HIS A 93 5.19 -10.92 -10.51
CA HIS A 93 5.63 -10.96 -9.12
C HIS A 93 7.15 -11.15 -9.04
N ILE A 94 7.83 -10.31 -8.25
CA ILE A 94 9.26 -10.48 -7.93
C ILE A 94 9.33 -11.32 -6.65
N PRO A 95 9.94 -12.51 -6.69
CA PRO A 95 9.87 -13.42 -5.56
C PRO A 95 10.70 -12.93 -4.37
N LEU A 96 10.17 -13.19 -3.18
CA LEU A 96 10.91 -13.09 -1.92
C LEU A 96 11.96 -14.22 -1.89
N ILE A 97 13.22 -13.84 -1.68
CA ILE A 97 14.35 -14.78 -1.62
C ILE A 97 14.91 -14.97 -0.20
N SER A 98 14.63 -14.02 0.70
CA SER A 98 15.03 -14.09 2.11
C SER A 98 14.13 -13.20 2.95
N SER A 99 13.77 -13.68 4.14
CA SER A 99 13.01 -12.94 5.14
C SER A 99 13.58 -13.21 6.53
N THR A 100 13.79 -12.14 7.27
CA THR A 100 14.16 -12.13 8.69
C THR A 100 13.33 -11.06 9.40
N ASN A 101 13.38 -11.04 10.73
CA ASN A 101 12.66 -10.02 11.52
C ASN A 101 13.03 -8.56 11.17
N ASN A 102 14.21 -8.33 10.59
CA ASN A 102 14.73 -6.99 10.32
C ASN A 102 15.03 -6.75 8.82
N GLU A 103 14.79 -7.74 7.96
CA GLU A 103 15.19 -7.61 6.55
C GLU A 103 14.34 -8.49 5.64
N LEU A 104 13.83 -7.91 4.56
CA LEU A 104 13.20 -8.61 3.44
C LEU A 104 14.03 -8.41 2.17
N LYS A 105 14.23 -9.48 1.40
CA LYS A 105 14.93 -9.44 0.11
C LYS A 105 14.08 -10.04 -1.00
N TYR A 106 13.91 -9.29 -2.07
CA TYR A 106 13.25 -9.73 -3.30
C TYR A 106 14.26 -9.71 -4.44
N SER A 107 14.25 -10.74 -5.31
CA SER A 107 15.13 -10.77 -6.47
C SER A 107 14.50 -11.52 -7.63
N GLY A 108 14.53 -10.92 -8.82
CA GLY A 108 13.99 -11.53 -10.03
C GLY A 108 13.80 -10.50 -11.13
N SER A 109 13.74 -10.93 -12.39
CA SER A 109 13.58 -10.01 -13.55
C SER A 109 14.65 -8.89 -13.61
N ASN A 110 15.88 -9.17 -13.15
CA ASN A 110 16.95 -8.17 -12.97
C ASN A 110 16.60 -7.03 -12.00
N ILE A 111 15.73 -7.29 -11.03
CA ILE A 111 15.38 -6.36 -9.97
C ILE A 111 15.79 -6.99 -8.66
N ASP A 112 16.47 -6.21 -7.82
CA ASP A 112 16.83 -6.59 -6.46
C ASP A 112 16.30 -5.54 -5.50
N ILE A 113 15.56 -5.96 -4.47
CA ILE A 113 15.06 -5.08 -3.42
C ILE A 113 15.53 -5.61 -2.08
N THR A 114 16.07 -4.72 -1.24
CA THR A 114 16.36 -5.00 0.17
C THR A 114 15.65 -3.97 1.02
N ILE A 115 14.74 -4.44 1.88
CA ILE A 115 14.00 -3.64 2.85
C ILE A 115 14.59 -3.97 4.21
N SER A 116 15.13 -2.98 4.90
CA SER A 116 15.67 -3.13 6.23
C SER A 116 14.77 -2.40 7.22
N MET A 117 14.49 -3.06 8.34
CA MET A 117 13.61 -2.58 9.41
C MET A 117 14.35 -2.69 10.74
N GLY A 118 13.90 -1.94 11.73
CA GLY A 118 14.49 -2.02 13.06
C GLY A 118 13.66 -1.35 14.14
N ALA A 119 14.09 -1.54 15.39
CA ALA A 119 13.51 -0.86 16.53
C ALA A 119 13.66 0.66 16.37
N PHE A 120 12.59 1.39 16.67
CA PHE A 120 12.60 2.85 16.70
C PHE A 120 12.84 3.37 18.12
N ASP A 121 13.87 4.20 18.28
CA ASP A 121 14.18 4.84 19.56
C ASP A 121 13.44 6.18 19.66
N TYR A 122 12.21 6.15 20.16
CA TYR A 122 11.39 7.35 20.31
C TYR A 122 12.06 8.39 21.21
N LYS A 123 12.68 7.98 22.32
CA LYS A 123 13.31 8.92 23.27
C LYS A 123 14.39 9.75 22.60
N LYS A 124 15.22 9.15 21.74
CA LYS A 124 16.24 9.87 20.97
C LYS A 124 15.65 10.76 19.86
N ASN A 125 14.49 10.42 19.33
CA ASN A 125 13.89 11.10 18.19
C ASN A 125 12.73 12.02 18.55
N LYS A 126 12.40 12.18 19.84
CA LYS A 126 11.24 12.92 20.33
C LYS A 126 11.13 14.34 19.78
N SER A 127 12.25 15.04 19.58
CA SER A 127 12.28 16.41 19.05
C SER A 127 11.85 16.53 17.58
N LYS A 128 11.79 15.41 16.86
CA LYS A 128 11.34 15.35 15.46
C LYS A 128 9.83 15.21 15.33
N PHE A 129 9.12 14.97 16.44
CA PHE A 129 7.68 14.80 16.42
C PHE A 129 6.93 16.10 16.75
N SER A 130 5.82 16.31 16.06
CA SER A 130 4.78 17.27 16.46
C SER A 130 3.54 16.52 16.96
N LYS A 131 2.66 17.23 17.65
CA LYS A 131 1.40 16.70 18.18
C LYS A 131 0.21 17.35 17.49
N HIS A 132 -0.88 16.62 17.37
CA HIS A 132 -2.14 17.21 16.91
C HIS A 132 -2.62 18.26 17.93
N GLN A 133 -3.06 19.41 17.43
CA GLN A 133 -3.45 20.55 18.27
C GLN A 133 -4.49 20.13 19.31
N GLY A 134 -4.25 20.51 20.57
CA GLY A 134 -5.16 20.21 21.69
C GLY A 134 -5.14 18.77 22.19
N THR A 135 -4.26 17.91 21.68
CA THR A 135 -4.17 16.50 22.09
C THR A 135 -2.75 16.11 22.50
N ASN A 136 -2.60 14.89 23.03
CA ASN A 136 -1.29 14.28 23.27
C ASN A 136 -0.84 13.34 22.14
N PHE A 137 -1.64 13.17 21.09
CA PHE A 137 -1.35 12.29 19.98
C PHE A 137 -0.23 12.86 19.11
N LEU A 138 0.75 12.01 18.79
CA LEU A 138 1.78 12.32 17.81
C LEU A 138 1.13 12.43 16.42
N TRP A 139 1.59 13.39 15.63
CA TRP A 139 0.95 13.73 14.35
C TRP A 139 1.92 13.80 13.18
N GLU A 140 3.07 14.47 13.35
CA GLU A 140 4.10 14.50 12.32
C GLU A 140 5.41 13.96 12.84
N TYR A 141 6.24 13.47 11.92
CA TYR A 141 7.64 13.17 12.10
C TYR A 141 8.44 13.87 11.01
N ASN A 142 9.45 14.67 11.39
CA ASN A 142 10.27 15.45 10.45
C ASN A 142 9.44 16.35 9.51
N GLY A 143 8.31 16.85 9.97
CA GLY A 143 7.41 17.71 9.19
C GLY A 143 6.56 16.98 8.14
N GLN A 144 6.49 15.65 8.20
CA GLN A 144 5.56 14.84 7.43
C GLN A 144 4.58 14.16 8.38
N GLU A 145 3.31 14.10 8.00
CA GLU A 145 2.30 13.38 8.79
C GLU A 145 2.72 11.91 8.96
N MET A 146 2.72 11.43 10.20
CA MET A 146 3.20 10.09 10.51
C MET A 146 2.16 9.02 10.18
N ARG A 147 2.63 7.80 9.87
CA ARG A 147 1.77 6.65 9.56
C ARG A 147 2.15 5.46 10.43
N GLY A 148 1.19 4.56 10.63
CA GLY A 148 1.43 3.28 11.30
C GLY A 148 1.11 3.26 12.78
N THR A 149 0.77 4.40 13.39
CA THR A 149 0.30 4.43 14.78
C THR A 149 -0.97 5.25 14.91
N ASP A 150 -1.78 4.93 15.91
CA ASP A 150 -2.93 5.77 16.30
C ASP A 150 -2.47 6.89 17.26
N GLY A 151 -1.53 7.70 16.78
CA GLY A 151 -0.93 8.81 17.54
C GLY A 151 -0.04 8.39 18.72
N THR A 152 0.31 7.11 18.83
CA THR A 152 1.18 6.55 19.87
C THR A 152 2.64 6.55 19.46
N GLU A 153 3.54 6.30 20.43
CA GLU A 153 4.98 6.21 20.21
C GLU A 153 5.31 5.01 19.31
N PRO A 154 5.93 5.21 18.12
CA PRO A 154 6.27 4.10 17.25
C PRO A 154 7.40 3.26 17.82
N THR A 155 7.35 1.94 17.59
CA THR A 155 8.34 0.98 18.10
C THR A 155 9.21 0.37 17.02
N LYS A 156 8.78 0.43 15.75
CA LYS A 156 9.53 -0.02 14.56
C LYS A 156 9.50 1.00 13.44
N HIS A 157 10.53 0.98 12.60
CA HIS A 157 10.62 1.82 11.39
C HIS A 157 11.42 1.12 10.28
N TYR A 158 11.27 1.61 9.06
CA TYR A 158 12.18 1.31 7.96
C TYR A 158 13.53 2.00 8.16
N THR A 159 14.61 1.23 8.27
CA THR A 159 15.97 1.79 8.35
C THR A 159 16.53 2.09 6.96
N SER A 160 16.21 1.26 5.96
CA SER A 160 16.51 1.54 4.55
C SER A 160 15.62 0.75 3.61
N ILE A 161 15.35 1.31 2.43
CA ILE A 161 14.78 0.58 1.29
C ILE A 161 15.73 0.80 0.12
N LYS A 162 16.34 -0.29 -0.38
CA LYS A 162 17.30 -0.27 -1.49
C LYS A 162 16.72 -1.02 -2.65
N VAL A 163 16.73 -0.39 -3.83
CA VAL A 163 16.23 -0.98 -5.08
C VAL A 163 17.34 -0.93 -6.12
N LYS A 164 17.56 -2.03 -6.82
CA LYS A 164 18.43 -2.11 -7.98
C LYS A 164 17.65 -2.63 -9.18
N GLN A 165 17.92 -2.06 -10.36
CA GLN A 165 17.42 -2.58 -11.61
C GLN A 165 18.59 -2.75 -12.59
N LYS A 166 18.77 -3.96 -13.12
CA LYS A 166 19.88 -4.35 -14.00
C LYS A 166 21.25 -4.03 -13.38
N GLY A 167 21.37 -4.24 -12.08
CA GLY A 167 22.59 -3.96 -11.30
C GLY A 167 22.84 -2.48 -10.97
N ILE A 168 21.98 -1.57 -11.41
CA ILE A 168 22.08 -0.12 -11.14
C ILE A 168 21.20 0.23 -9.94
N ASP A 169 21.77 0.95 -8.97
CA ASP A 169 21.04 1.45 -7.81
C ASP A 169 20.04 2.54 -8.23
N ILE A 170 18.79 2.41 -7.75
CA ILE A 170 17.77 3.44 -7.84
C ILE A 170 17.79 4.25 -6.54
N VAL A 171 18.00 5.55 -6.66
CA VAL A 171 18.03 6.45 -5.50
C VAL A 171 16.62 6.67 -4.98
N LEU A 172 16.35 6.24 -3.75
CA LEU A 172 15.13 6.50 -3.00
C LEU A 172 15.47 7.43 -1.81
N PRO A 173 14.92 8.65 -1.73
CA PRO A 173 15.18 9.55 -0.62
C PRO A 173 14.56 9.02 0.68
N THR A 174 15.24 9.21 1.81
CA THR A 174 14.74 8.83 3.15
C THR A 174 13.35 9.40 3.47
N LYS A 175 13.04 10.60 2.96
CA LYS A 175 11.71 11.24 3.06
C LYS A 175 10.56 10.43 2.48
N ALA A 176 10.83 9.46 1.60
CA ALA A 176 9.82 8.60 1.02
C ALA A 176 9.31 7.51 1.99
N TYR A 177 9.96 7.31 3.14
CA TYR A 177 9.59 6.25 4.09
C TYR A 177 9.84 6.59 5.57
N GLU A 178 10.53 7.68 5.91
CA GLU A 178 10.93 7.94 7.31
C GLU A 178 9.78 8.26 8.27
N ASN A 179 8.64 8.74 7.76
CA ASN A 179 7.41 8.99 8.50
C ASN A 179 6.48 7.76 8.55
N MET A 180 6.89 6.63 7.97
CA MET A 180 6.12 5.39 7.88
C MET A 180 6.62 4.39 8.93
N PHE A 181 5.85 4.26 10.01
CA PHE A 181 6.21 3.40 11.14
C PHE A 181 5.50 2.05 11.07
N GLN A 182 5.92 1.17 11.97
CA GLN A 182 5.32 -0.16 12.16
C GLN A 182 5.28 -0.99 10.87
N PRO A 183 6.43 -1.12 10.17
CA PRO A 183 6.49 -1.93 8.99
C PRO A 183 6.19 -3.40 9.33
N SER A 184 5.35 -4.02 8.49
CA SER A 184 5.00 -5.42 8.60
C SER A 184 6.06 -6.34 8.00
N ASP A 185 5.90 -7.64 8.20
CA ASP A 185 6.79 -8.66 7.65
C ASP A 185 6.47 -9.00 6.18
N ALA A 186 7.03 -10.12 5.72
CA ALA A 186 6.90 -10.60 4.35
C ALA A 186 5.47 -10.98 3.95
N GLU A 187 4.57 -11.31 4.88
CA GLU A 187 3.20 -11.69 4.55
C GLU A 187 2.41 -10.51 3.97
N TYR A 188 2.79 -9.29 4.36
CA TYR A 188 2.09 -8.05 4.02
C TYR A 188 2.88 -7.15 3.07
N THR A 189 3.99 -7.65 2.53
CA THR A 189 4.86 -6.92 1.61
C THR A 189 4.95 -7.68 0.29
N ALA A 190 4.83 -6.98 -0.83
CA ALA A 190 4.93 -7.60 -2.14
C ALA A 190 5.64 -6.68 -3.14
N CYS A 191 6.23 -7.29 -4.16
CA CYS A 191 6.85 -6.55 -5.26
C CYS A 191 6.33 -7.06 -6.61
N TYR A 192 5.91 -6.12 -7.45
CA TYR A 192 5.37 -6.37 -8.77
C TYR A 192 6.13 -5.59 -9.83
N TYR A 193 6.26 -6.14 -11.03
CA TYR A 193 6.95 -5.52 -12.14
C TYR A 193 6.08 -5.50 -13.40
N ASP A 194 5.74 -4.30 -13.83
CA ASP A 194 5.19 -4.03 -15.14
C ASP A 194 6.31 -3.89 -16.16
N LYS A 195 6.56 -4.99 -16.88
CA LYS A 195 7.55 -5.04 -17.97
C LYS A 195 7.21 -4.11 -19.14
N THR A 196 5.93 -3.80 -19.35
CA THR A 196 5.50 -3.00 -20.51
C THR A 196 5.81 -1.52 -20.32
N ASP A 197 5.69 -1.04 -19.08
CA ASP A 197 5.93 0.36 -18.70
C ASP A 197 7.28 0.54 -17.95
N ASN A 198 8.01 -0.57 -17.76
CA ASN A 198 9.23 -0.65 -16.97
C ASN A 198 9.07 -0.01 -15.58
N THR A 199 8.01 -0.44 -14.89
CA THR A 199 7.59 0.12 -13.59
C THR A 199 7.58 -0.97 -12.53
N ILE A 200 8.27 -0.71 -11.41
CA ILE A 200 8.32 -1.55 -10.22
C ILE A 200 7.36 -0.96 -9.19
N TYR A 201 6.52 -1.80 -8.62
CA TYR A 201 5.64 -1.47 -7.50
C TYR A 201 6.11 -2.26 -6.29
N LEU A 202 6.56 -1.56 -5.25
CA LEU A 202 6.79 -2.15 -3.93
C LEU A 202 5.62 -1.76 -3.04
N THR A 203 4.89 -2.74 -2.51
CA THR A 203 3.69 -2.49 -1.71
C THR A 203 3.85 -3.07 -0.31
N ALA A 204 3.33 -2.39 0.71
CA ALA A 204 3.27 -2.91 2.07
C ALA A 204 1.97 -2.51 2.78
N ASN A 205 1.38 -3.44 3.52
CA ASN A 205 0.32 -3.17 4.50
C ASN A 205 0.94 -3.15 5.89
N ASN A 206 0.89 -2.00 6.57
CA ASN A 206 1.60 -1.74 7.82
C ASN A 206 0.62 -1.29 8.91
N SER A 207 0.91 -1.59 10.17
CA SER A 207 -0.01 -1.27 11.27
C SER A 207 0.63 -1.49 12.65
N ASP A 208 0.18 -0.76 13.68
CA ASP A 208 0.33 -1.11 15.10
C ASP A 208 -0.87 -1.92 15.66
N GLY A 209 -1.86 -2.21 14.81
CA GLY A 209 -3.15 -2.79 15.16
C GLY A 209 -4.32 -1.80 15.02
N ALA A 210 -4.08 -0.50 15.19
CA ALA A 210 -5.10 0.56 15.08
C ALA A 210 -4.82 1.53 13.92
N GLY A 211 -3.58 1.99 13.77
CA GLY A 211 -3.16 2.93 12.72
C GLY A 211 -2.74 2.24 11.42
N SER A 212 -3.65 1.48 10.80
CA SER A 212 -3.36 0.70 9.59
C SER A 212 -3.21 1.56 8.33
N TYR A 213 -2.24 1.23 7.48
CA TYR A 213 -2.08 1.89 6.17
C TYR A 213 -1.49 0.94 5.12
N THR A 214 -1.86 1.17 3.88
CA THR A 214 -1.20 0.61 2.70
C THR A 214 -0.30 1.66 2.10
N VAL A 215 0.91 1.28 1.69
CA VAL A 215 1.81 2.12 0.91
C VAL A 215 2.21 1.41 -0.38
N VAL A 216 2.36 2.19 -1.44
CA VAL A 216 3.05 1.78 -2.67
C VAL A 216 4.18 2.75 -2.98
N TRP A 217 5.39 2.24 -3.18
CA TRP A 217 6.49 2.98 -3.79
C TRP A 217 6.59 2.60 -5.26
N VAL A 218 6.61 3.61 -6.13
CA VAL A 218 6.63 3.44 -7.57
C VAL A 218 8.00 3.84 -8.11
N PHE A 219 8.63 2.92 -8.82
CA PHE A 219 9.89 3.16 -9.51
C PHE A 219 9.70 2.93 -11.00
N LYS A 220 9.90 3.96 -11.82
CA LYS A 220 9.72 3.88 -13.27
C LYS A 220 11.02 4.22 -13.97
N ASN A 221 11.35 3.45 -15.00
CA ASN A 221 12.52 3.71 -15.84
C ASN A 221 13.83 3.90 -15.05
N GLY A 222 14.03 3.09 -14.01
CA GLY A 222 15.23 3.14 -13.17
C GLY A 222 15.29 4.32 -12.20
N LYS A 223 14.17 5.01 -11.95
CA LYS A 223 14.07 6.13 -11.02
C LYS A 223 12.93 5.91 -10.04
N TYR A 224 13.10 6.42 -8.82
CA TYR A 224 11.97 6.62 -7.92
C TYR A 224 11.09 7.76 -8.45
N GLU A 225 9.79 7.52 -8.56
CA GLU A 225 8.83 8.53 -9.02
C GLU A 225 8.08 9.14 -7.83
N TYR A 226 7.37 8.31 -7.07
CA TYR A 226 6.55 8.74 -5.94
C TYR A 226 6.19 7.56 -5.03
N ASN A 227 5.56 7.88 -3.90
CA ASN A 227 4.85 6.93 -3.07
C ASN A 227 3.44 7.45 -2.79
N ASP A 228 2.46 6.55 -2.77
CA ASP A 228 1.10 6.84 -2.30
C ASP A 228 0.82 6.05 -1.02
N VAL A 229 0.02 6.65 -0.16
CA VAL A 229 -0.43 6.05 1.11
C VAL A 229 -1.95 6.07 1.13
N PHE A 230 -2.52 4.93 1.50
CA PHE A 230 -3.96 4.70 1.64
C PHE A 230 -4.24 4.31 3.07
N ILE A 231 -5.22 4.97 3.70
CA ILE A 231 -5.63 4.64 5.06
C ILE A 231 -6.63 3.49 4.98
N LEU A 232 -6.33 2.42 5.72
CA LEU A 232 -7.25 1.31 5.91
C LEU A 232 -7.98 1.60 7.24
N PHE A 233 -9.30 1.59 7.20
CA PHE A 233 -10.20 2.02 8.30
C PHE A 233 -9.79 1.56 9.70
#